data_AF-A0A814DP18-F1
#
_entry.id   AF-A0A814DP18-F1
#
_cell.length_a   1.000
_cell.length_b   1.000
_cell.length_c   1.000
_cell.angle_alpha   90.00
_cell.angle_beta   90.00
_cell.angle_gamma   90.00
#
_symmetry.space_group_name_H-M   'P 1'
#
loop_
_entity.id
_entity.type
_entity.pdbx_description
1 polymer ?
#
loop_
_entity_poly.entity_id
_entity_poly.type
_entity_poly.pdbx_seq_one_letter_code
_entity_poly.pdbx_strand_id
1 'polypeptide(L)'
;MDRVNMDALFTNQRNESDDYYTILGCDELSNKDQIQTEYRIRALQLHPDKNLDNPTAMEQFKKLQEAKEVLCDDVQRKAYNYWRNSHISVPWKTWQSINERSQPF
;
A
#
# COMPACT_ATOMS: atom_id res chain seq x y z
N MET A 1 2.71 31.69 25.88
CA MET A 1 2.54 30.22 25.85
C MET A 1 2.54 29.80 24.39
N ASP A 2 3.71 29.62 23.79
CA ASP A 2 3.84 29.04 22.47
C ASP A 2 3.52 27.55 22.59
N ARG A 3 2.33 27.17 22.11
CA ARG A 3 1.97 25.76 21.97
C ARG A 3 2.97 25.17 21.01
N VAL A 4 3.91 24.40 21.54
CA VAL A 4 4.79 23.53 20.75
C VAL A 4 3.87 22.72 19.84
N ASN A 5 4.01 22.91 18.54
CA ASN A 5 3.19 22.23 17.55
C ASN A 5 3.57 20.74 17.56
N MET A 6 2.86 19.94 18.36
CA MET A 6 3.10 18.48 18.52
C MET A 6 2.88 17.70 17.21
N ASP A 7 2.28 18.32 16.19
CA ASP A 7 2.12 17.73 14.86
C ASP A 7 3.46 17.53 14.13
N ALA A 8 4.52 18.24 14.53
CA ALA A 8 5.85 18.13 13.93
C ALA A 8 6.75 17.02 14.56
N LEU A 9 6.27 16.32 15.60
CA LEU A 9 7.03 15.27 16.29
C LEU A 9 6.71 13.85 15.80
N PHE A 10 5.71 13.67 14.94
CA PHE A 10 5.46 12.40 14.25
C PHE A 10 6.26 12.32 12.96
N THR A 11 7.57 12.50 13.04
CA THR A 11 8.49 12.24 11.93
C THR A 11 8.65 10.74 11.75
N ASN A 12 7.69 10.14 11.05
CA ASN A 12 7.96 8.97 10.24
C ASN A 12 7.53 9.32 8.82
N GLN A 13 8.46 9.89 8.04
CA GLN A 13 8.26 10.14 6.61
C GLN A 13 8.22 8.79 5.86
N ARG A 14 7.19 7.98 6.13
CA ARG A 14 6.78 6.94 5.19
C ARG A 14 6.04 7.67 4.08
N ASN A 15 6.51 7.48 2.85
CA ASN A 15 5.81 8.00 1.69
C ASN A 15 4.40 7.41 1.68
N GLU A 16 3.40 8.22 2.01
CA GLU A 16 1.99 7.84 1.97
C GLU A 16 1.60 7.30 0.58
N SER A 17 2.31 7.75 -0.46
CA SER A 17 2.19 7.27 -1.83
C SER A 17 2.55 5.80 -2.06
N ASP A 18 3.24 5.15 -1.13
CA ASP A 18 3.59 3.71 -1.21
C ASP A 18 2.77 2.85 -0.24
N ASP A 19 1.86 3.45 0.52
CA ASP A 19 0.94 2.73 1.39
C ASP A 19 -0.21 2.10 0.57
N TYR A 20 -0.46 0.80 0.77
CA TYR A 20 -1.41 0.04 -0.04
C TYR A 20 -2.87 0.44 0.22
N TYR A 21 -3.19 0.87 1.45
CA TYR A 21 -4.52 1.40 1.77
C TYR A 21 -4.71 2.75 1.07
N THR A 22 -3.67 3.59 1.03
CA THR A 22 -3.69 4.88 0.30
C THR A 22 -3.79 4.67 -1.22
N ILE A 23 -3.00 3.76 -1.77
CA ILE A 23 -3.02 3.41 -3.21
C ILE A 23 -4.41 2.92 -3.62
N LEU A 24 -5.05 2.09 -2.81
CA LEU A 24 -6.42 1.63 -3.02
C LEU A 24 -7.49 2.61 -2.54
N GLY A 25 -7.10 3.67 -1.82
CA GLY A 25 -7.92 4.62 -1.07
C GLY A 25 -9.05 3.98 -0.30
N CYS A 26 -8.72 2.93 0.42
CA CYS A 26 -9.57 2.30 1.39
C CYS A 26 -8.97 2.48 2.79
N ASP A 27 -9.78 2.27 3.82
CA ASP A 27 -9.32 2.31 5.21
C ASP A 27 -8.82 0.93 5.68
N GLU A 28 -8.02 0.90 6.75
CA GLU A 28 -7.56 -0.36 7.37
C GLU A 28 -8.70 -1.24 7.90
N LEU A 29 -9.88 -0.67 8.15
CA LEU A 29 -11.11 -1.37 8.53
C LEU A 29 -11.90 -1.92 7.34
N SER A 30 -11.47 -1.64 6.11
CA SER A 30 -12.20 -2.06 4.90
C SER A 30 -12.19 -3.58 4.76
N ASN A 31 -13.36 -4.14 4.44
CA ASN A 31 -13.49 -5.56 4.15
C ASN A 31 -13.03 -5.88 2.71
N LYS A 32 -12.92 -7.17 2.38
CA LYS A 32 -12.44 -7.62 1.06
C LYS A 32 -13.31 -7.13 -0.11
N ASP A 33 -14.61 -7.06 0.08
CA ASP A 33 -15.54 -6.62 -0.97
C ASP A 33 -15.42 -5.12 -1.25
N GLN A 34 -15.22 -4.33 -0.20
CA GLN A 34 -14.90 -2.89 -0.30
C GLN A 34 -13.58 -2.68 -1.00
N ILE A 35 -12.53 -3.40 -0.60
CA ILE A 35 -11.20 -3.33 -1.24
C ILE A 35 -11.29 -3.67 -2.74
N GLN A 36 -12.03 -4.72 -3.11
CA GLN A 36 -12.23 -5.09 -4.51
C GLN A 36 -13.02 -4.03 -5.28
N THR A 37 -14.01 -3.40 -4.65
CA THR A 37 -14.81 -2.35 -5.28
C THR A 37 -13.96 -1.11 -5.56
N GLU A 38 -13.19 -0.65 -4.57
CA GLU A 38 -12.28 0.48 -4.73
C GLU A 38 -11.18 0.21 -5.76
N TYR A 39 -10.64 -1.02 -5.78
CA TYR A 39 -9.71 -1.46 -6.81
C TYR A 39 -10.30 -1.30 -8.21
N ARG A 40 -11.55 -1.75 -8.44
CA ARG A 40 -12.19 -1.65 -9.76
C ARG A 40 -12.37 -0.20 -10.20
N ILE A 41 -12.79 0.68 -9.28
CA ILE A 41 -12.99 2.10 -9.56
C ILE A 41 -11.65 2.74 -9.96
N ARG A 42 -10.59 2.52 -9.17
CA ARG A 42 -9.26 3.05 -9.45
C ARG A 42 -8.62 2.47 -10.70
N ALA A 43 -8.79 1.18 -10.94
CA ALA A 43 -8.25 0.50 -12.12
C ALA A 43 -8.83 1.10 -13.41
N LEU A 44 -10.10 1.50 -13.41
CA LEU A 44 -10.72 2.19 -14.55
C LEU A 44 -10.16 3.60 -14.75
N GLN A 45 -9.84 4.32 -13.66
CA GLN A 45 -9.27 5.67 -13.71
C GLN A 45 -7.80 5.65 -14.17
N LEU A 46 -7.01 4.71 -13.65
CA LEU A 46 -5.58 4.59 -13.90
C LEU A 46 -5.22 3.65 -15.05
N HIS A 47 -6.21 3.17 -15.82
CA HIS A 47 -5.95 2.21 -16.89
C HIS A 47 -4.95 2.78 -17.91
N PRO A 48 -3.87 2.06 -18.26
CA PRO A 48 -2.84 2.57 -19.16
C PRO A 48 -3.39 2.92 -20.54
N ASP A 49 -4.35 2.16 -21.07
CA ASP A 49 -5.00 2.47 -22.37
C ASP A 49 -5.70 3.83 -22.41
N LYS A 50 -6.16 4.34 -21.26
CA LYS A 50 -6.81 5.67 -21.16
C LYS A 50 -5.80 6.78 -20.83
N ASN A 51 -4.59 6.41 -20.41
CA ASN A 51 -3.55 7.31 -19.90
C ASN A 51 -2.24 7.12 -20.67
N LEU A 52 -2.30 7.03 -22.00
CA LEU A 52 -1.17 6.74 -22.87
C LEU A 52 -0.06 7.80 -22.78
N ASP A 53 -0.43 9.04 -22.49
CA ASP A 53 0.51 10.17 -22.35
C ASP A 53 1.22 10.21 -20.99
N ASN A 54 0.80 9.36 -20.04
CA ASN A 54 1.40 9.28 -18.72
C ASN A 54 2.35 8.07 -18.62
N PRO A 55 3.68 8.28 -18.66
CA PRO A 55 4.65 7.19 -18.58
C PRO A 55 4.61 6.45 -17.23
N THR A 56 4.03 7.06 -16.19
CA THR A 56 3.90 6.46 -14.86
C THR A 56 2.61 5.65 -14.68
N ALA A 57 1.67 5.70 -15.64
CA ALA A 57 0.38 5.01 -15.53
C ALA A 57 0.55 3.48 -15.37
N MET A 58 1.50 2.88 -16.10
CA MET A 58 1.80 1.46 -15.98
C MET A 58 2.34 1.10 -14.58
N GLU A 59 3.22 1.93 -14.02
CA GLU A 59 3.77 1.71 -12.68
C GLU A 59 2.70 1.86 -11.60
N GLN A 60 1.87 2.91 -11.69
CA GLN A 60 0.76 3.15 -10.77
C GLN A 60 -0.27 2.01 -10.82
N PHE A 61 -0.60 1.54 -12.02
CA PHE A 61 -1.50 0.41 -12.19
C PHE A 61 -0.94 -0.89 -11.60
N LYS A 62 0.37 -1.13 -11.77
CA LYS A 62 1.05 -2.26 -11.13
C LYS A 62 0.99 -2.17 -9.60
N LYS A 63 1.30 -1.00 -9.02
CA LYS A 63 1.18 -0.77 -7.57
C LYS A 63 -0.25 -1.01 -7.08
N LEU A 64 -1.26 -0.58 -7.85
CA LEU A 64 -2.68 -0.80 -7.54
C LEU A 64 -3.04 -2.29 -7.50
N GLN A 65 -2.56 -3.07 -8.48
CA GLN A 65 -2.75 -4.52 -8.51
C GLN A 65 -2.11 -5.20 -7.30
N GLU A 66 -0.85 -4.86 -7.00
CA GLU A 66 -0.11 -5.41 -5.87
C GLU A 66 -0.80 -5.09 -4.53
N ALA A 67 -1.27 -3.86 -4.35
CA ALA A 67 -2.02 -3.46 -3.16
C ALA A 67 -3.28 -4.33 -2.98
N LYS A 68 -4.03 -4.57 -4.06
CA LYS A 68 -5.22 -5.44 -4.04
C LYS A 68 -4.89 -6.90 -3.76
N GLU A 69 -3.76 -7.41 -4.25
CA GLU A 69 -3.32 -8.77 -3.96
C GLU A 69 -3.00 -8.95 -2.47
N VAL A 70 -2.19 -8.05 -1.92
CA VAL A 70 -1.78 -8.10 -0.51
C VAL A 70 -2.95 -7.87 0.43
N LEU A 71 -3.82 -6.89 0.17
CA LEU A 71 -4.91 -6.55 1.09
C LEU A 71 -6.13 -7.50 1.00
N CYS A 72 -6.26 -8.29 -0.06
CA CYS A 72 -7.33 -9.30 -0.16
C CYS A 72 -6.93 -10.66 0.43
N ASP A 73 -5.63 -10.95 0.54
CA ASP A 73 -5.13 -12.16 1.20
C ASP A 73 -4.97 -11.90 2.70
N ASP A 74 -5.64 -12.68 3.55
CA ASP A 74 -5.65 -12.41 5.00
C ASP A 74 -4.26 -12.59 5.63
N VAL A 75 -3.46 -13.52 5.10
CA VAL A 75 -2.11 -13.81 5.60
C VAL A 75 -1.18 -12.66 5.21
N GLN A 76 -1.21 -12.24 3.95
CA GLN A 76 -0.40 -11.13 3.47
C GLN A 76 -0.84 -9.80 4.07
N ARG A 77 -2.13 -9.52 4.22
CA ARG A 77 -2.64 -8.32 4.89
C ARG A 77 -2.17 -8.24 6.33
N LYS A 78 -2.19 -9.37 7.06
CA LYS A 78 -1.69 -9.42 8.44
C LYS A 78 -0.19 -9.13 8.48
N ALA A 79 0.60 -9.73 7.59
CA ALA A 79 2.03 -9.48 7.47
C ALA A 79 2.34 -8.02 7.09
N TYR A 80 1.55 -7.45 6.18
CA TYR A 80 1.62 -6.04 5.77
C TYR A 80 1.35 -5.10 6.93
N ASN A 81 0.27 -5.33 7.68
CA ASN A 81 -0.06 -4.55 8.86
C ASN A 81 1.03 -4.65 9.94
N TYR A 82 1.61 -5.84 10.13
CA TYR A 82 2.74 -6.01 11.04
C TYR A 82 3.96 -5.20 10.60
N TRP A 83 4.37 -5.31 9.32
CA TRP A 83 5.46 -4.51 8.75
C TRP A 83 5.19 -3.00 8.91
N ARG A 84 3.97 -2.57 8.59
CA ARG A 84 3.51 -1.18 8.67
C ARG A 84 3.56 -0.65 10.12
N ASN A 85 3.18 -1.45 11.11
CA ASN A 85 3.15 -1.03 12.51
C ASN A 85 4.50 -1.16 13.21
N SER A 86 5.43 -1.96 12.67
CA SER A 86 6.75 -2.21 13.26
C SER A 86 7.77 -1.10 13.00
N HIS A 87 7.44 -0.08 12.20
CA HIS A 87 8.34 1.02 11.81
C HIS A 87 9.68 0.57 11.25
N ILE A 88 9.71 -0.59 10.59
CA ILE A 88 10.92 -1.12 9.97
C ILE A 88 11.27 -0.23 8.77
N SER A 89 12.51 0.23 8.70
CA SER A 89 12.98 1.11 7.60
C SER A 89 13.10 0.39 6.25
N VAL A 90 13.02 -0.94 6.22
CA VAL A 90 13.08 -1.70 4.97
C VAL A 90 11.75 -1.60 4.20
N PRO A 91 11.76 -1.35 2.88
CA PRO A 91 10.55 -1.33 2.07
C PRO A 91 9.79 -2.67 2.13
N TRP A 92 8.46 -2.62 2.00
CA TRP A 92 7.60 -3.81 2.04
C TRP A 92 8.10 -4.93 1.11
N LYS A 93 8.47 -4.60 -0.13
CA LYS A 93 8.97 -5.59 -1.11
C LYS A 93 10.24 -6.30 -0.65
N THR A 94 11.16 -5.56 -0.02
CA THR A 94 12.38 -6.11 0.55
C THR A 94 12.06 -7.02 1.74
N TRP A 95 11.16 -6.57 2.62
CA TRP A 95 10.71 -7.34 3.76
C TRP A 95 10.00 -8.64 3.34
N GLN A 96 9.11 -8.57 2.35
CA GLN A 96 8.39 -9.71 1.78
C GLN A 96 9.37 -10.76 1.22
N SER A 97 10.36 -10.32 0.42
CA SER A 97 11.37 -11.21 -0.17
C SER A 97 12.22 -11.94 0.89
N ILE A 98 12.50 -11.30 2.03
CA ILE A 98 13.23 -11.91 3.14
C ILE A 98 12.39 -13.00 3.82
N ASN A 99 11.09 -12.76 4.00
CA ASN A 99 10.19 -13.73 4.63
C ASN A 99 9.88 -14.92 3.72
N GLU A 100 9.74 -14.70 2.40
CA GLU A 100 9.52 -15.77 1.43
C GLU A 100 10.72 -16.72 1.34
N ARG A 101 11.96 -16.21 1.40
CA ARG A 101 13.18 -17.02 1.44
C ARG A 101 13.35 -17.85 2.72
N SER A 102 12.57 -17.52 3.75
CA SER A 102 12.64 -18.19 5.06
C SER A 102 11.64 -19.33 5.20
N GLN A 103 10.79 -19.58 4.18
CA GLN A 103 9.91 -20.75 4.15
C GLN A 103 10.68 -21.96 3.57
N PRO A 104 10.88 -23.05 4.33
CA PRO A 104 11.44 -24.28 3.75
C PRO A 104 10.46 -24.89 2.73
N PHE A 105 11.02 -25.44 1.65
CA PHE A 105 10.29 -26.23 0.65
C PHE A 105 9.63 -27.47 1.26
#